data_AF-A0A1M4MI45-F1
#
_entry.id   AF-A0A1M4MI45-F1
#
_cell.length_a   1.000
_cell.length_b   1.000
_cell.length_c   1.000
_cell.angle_alpha   90.00
_cell.angle_beta   90.00
_cell.angle_gamma   90.00
#
_symmetry.space_group_name_H-M   'P 1'
#
loop_
_entity.id
_entity.type
_entity.pdbx_description
1 polymer ?
#
loop_
_entity_poly.entity_id
_entity_poly.type
_entity_poly.pdbx_seq_one_letter_code
_entity_poly.pdbx_strand_id
1 'polypeptide(L)'
;MSPEAESDLMNRRYSRSLLAVAATLAAILAAGCSGIPTAPDGNGTPEPPEDAIALPEPREKGDVSVEEALSTRRSVRVYADVPLALDDAGQLLWAAQGITDDRGYRTAPSAGGLYPLEVYLVAGSVTDLEAGIYHYRPGEHLIIRVGAGDRRAGLQAAAINQTPVGDAPATIVIAAVPVRTTAKYGERGMRYVYMEAGHAAENVYLQAEALDRATVVIGAFDEDEVREVLALPENTTPLYLMPVGRSVPGNG
;
A
#
# COMPACT_ATOMS: atom_id res chain seq x y z
N MET A 1 50.02 46.24 17.22
CA MET A 1 50.03 45.15 16.21
C MET A 1 49.51 45.76 14.92
N SER A 2 50.13 45.52 13.76
CA SER A 2 49.67 46.12 12.50
C SER A 2 48.36 45.47 12.03
N PRO A 3 47.50 46.18 11.28
CA PRO A 3 46.24 45.63 10.75
C PRO A 3 46.42 44.36 9.90
N GLU A 4 47.55 44.24 9.20
CA GLU A 4 47.92 43.05 8.42
C GLU A 4 48.23 41.83 9.30
N ALA A 5 48.84 42.03 10.47
CA ALA A 5 49.14 40.96 11.41
C ALA A 5 47.88 40.39 12.08
N GLU A 6 46.84 41.22 12.23
CA GLU A 6 45.55 40.81 12.81
C GLU A 6 44.69 40.03 11.80
N SER A 7 44.72 40.44 10.52
CA SER A 7 44.07 39.73 9.40
C SER A 7 44.65 38.32 9.17
N ASP A 8 45.98 38.18 9.18
CA ASP A 8 46.64 36.88 9.00
C ASP A 8 46.39 35.93 10.19
N LEU A 9 46.31 36.49 11.41
CA LEU A 9 45.97 35.72 12.61
C LEU A 9 44.52 35.20 12.57
N MET A 10 43.59 36.02 12.05
CA MET A 10 42.17 35.68 11.94
C MET A 10 41.92 34.63 10.85
N ASN A 11 42.61 34.72 9.71
CA ASN A 11 42.55 33.71 8.64
C ASN A 11 43.15 32.36 9.07
N ARG A 12 44.26 32.37 9.81
CA ARG A 12 44.85 31.15 10.38
C ARG A 12 43.94 30.47 11.41
N ARG A 13 43.18 31.25 12.20
CA ARG A 13 42.16 30.71 13.11
C ARG A 13 40.97 30.11 12.36
N TYR A 14 40.45 30.78 11.33
CA TYR A 14 39.33 30.27 10.53
C TYR A 14 39.68 28.99 9.75
N SER A 15 40.87 28.92 9.16
CA SER A 15 41.34 27.75 8.42
C SER A 15 41.54 26.52 9.33
N ARG A 16 42.06 26.73 10.55
CA ARG A 16 42.20 25.65 11.55
C ARG A 16 40.85 25.15 12.07
N SER A 17 39.86 26.02 12.23
CA SER A 17 38.49 25.62 12.62
C SER A 17 37.76 24.86 11.52
N LEU A 18 37.92 25.25 10.25
CA LEU A 18 37.35 24.52 9.10
C LEU A 18 37.97 23.14 8.91
N LEU A 19 39.29 23.00 9.06
CA LEU A 19 39.98 21.72 9.05
C LEU A 19 39.57 20.81 10.22
N ALA A 20 39.35 21.39 11.41
CA ALA A 20 38.84 20.63 12.56
C ALA A 20 37.40 20.13 12.33
N VAL A 21 36.50 20.96 11.81
CA VAL A 21 35.10 20.55 11.53
C VAL A 21 35.02 19.51 10.42
N ALA A 22 35.85 19.62 9.36
CA ALA A 22 35.92 18.62 8.30
C ALA A 22 36.51 17.28 8.78
N ALA A 23 37.50 17.30 9.68
CA ALA A 23 38.07 16.09 10.26
C ALA A 23 37.08 15.35 11.19
N THR A 24 36.25 16.08 11.94
CA THR A 24 35.22 15.47 12.81
C THR A 24 34.07 14.84 12.00
N LEU A 25 33.70 15.43 10.85
CA LEU A 25 32.72 14.85 9.93
C LEU A 25 33.25 13.59 9.22
N ALA A 26 34.55 13.54 8.90
CA ALA A 26 35.18 12.34 8.33
C ALA A 26 35.34 11.20 9.37
N ALA A 27 35.58 11.52 10.64
CA ALA A 27 35.71 10.52 11.71
C ALA A 27 34.36 9.85 12.06
N ILE A 28 33.23 10.55 11.93
CA ILE A 28 31.89 9.97 12.12
C ILE A 28 31.50 9.04 10.96
N LEU A 29 32.06 9.23 9.77
CA LEU A 29 31.88 8.33 8.61
C LEU A 29 32.76 7.06 8.66
N ALA A 30 33.78 7.02 9.52
CA ALA A 30 34.74 5.90 9.56
C ALA A 30 34.56 4.94 10.76
N ALA A 31 33.68 5.24 11.72
CA ALA A 31 33.49 4.44 12.94
C ALA A 31 32.20 3.60 12.99
N GLY A 32 31.50 3.43 11.85
CA GLY A 32 30.24 2.67 11.76
C GLY A 32 30.30 1.37 10.97
N CYS A 33 31.46 0.95 10.46
CA CYS A 33 31.60 -0.24 9.63
C CYS A 33 32.40 -1.32 10.36
N SER A 34 31.81 -1.96 11.35
CA SER A 34 32.33 -3.20 11.92
C SER A 34 31.16 -3.99 12.51
N GLY A 35 30.70 -5.01 11.78
CA GLY A 35 29.68 -5.95 12.22
C GLY A 35 28.38 -5.96 11.42
N ILE A 36 28.46 -5.96 10.08
CA ILE A 36 27.37 -6.55 9.28
C ILE A 36 27.59 -8.06 9.33
N PRO A 37 26.67 -8.87 9.88
CA PRO A 37 26.75 -10.31 9.74
C PRO A 37 26.78 -10.64 8.26
N THR A 38 27.80 -11.35 7.80
CA THR A 38 27.82 -11.95 6.47
C THR A 38 26.53 -12.71 6.27
N ALA A 39 25.78 -12.36 5.22
CA ALA A 39 24.58 -13.08 4.83
C ALA A 39 24.93 -14.58 4.75
N PRO A 40 24.10 -15.47 5.32
CA PRO A 40 24.34 -16.89 5.17
C PRO A 40 24.29 -17.23 3.68
N ASP A 41 25.38 -17.80 3.16
CA ASP A 41 25.42 -18.43 1.84
C ASP A 41 24.38 -19.55 1.84
N GLY A 42 23.26 -19.29 1.18
CA GLY A 42 22.11 -20.19 1.14
C GLY A 42 21.29 -19.89 -0.10
N ASN A 43 21.68 -20.55 -1.20
CA ASN A 43 20.87 -20.66 -2.40
C ASN A 43 19.50 -21.27 -2.02
N GLY A 44 18.50 -20.41 -1.91
CA GLY A 44 17.16 -20.75 -1.47
C GLY A 44 16.37 -19.47 -1.27
N THR A 45 15.96 -18.83 -2.36
CA THR A 45 14.72 -18.04 -2.30
C THR A 45 13.69 -18.91 -1.60
N PRO A 46 13.13 -18.48 -0.45
CA PRO A 46 12.08 -19.25 0.22
C PRO A 46 11.04 -19.62 -0.83
N GLU A 47 10.69 -20.90 -0.94
CA GLU A 47 9.56 -21.28 -1.78
C GLU A 47 8.35 -20.45 -1.30
N PRO A 48 7.56 -19.90 -2.24
CA PRO A 48 6.35 -19.19 -1.88
C PRO A 48 5.51 -20.06 -0.94
N PRO A 49 4.81 -19.48 0.04
CA PRO A 49 3.86 -20.22 0.86
C PRO A 49 2.95 -21.08 -0.03
N GLU A 50 2.57 -22.27 0.41
CA GLU A 50 1.76 -23.23 -0.38
C GLU A 50 0.45 -22.59 -0.90
N ASP A 51 -0.07 -21.58 -0.19
CA ASP A 51 -1.26 -20.80 -0.51
C ASP A 51 -1.00 -19.53 -1.34
N ALA A 52 0.20 -19.37 -1.91
CA ALA A 52 0.58 -18.20 -2.69
C ALA A 52 0.21 -18.35 -4.18
N ILE A 53 -0.42 -17.31 -4.72
CA ILE A 53 -0.82 -17.22 -6.12
C ILE A 53 -0.15 -15.98 -6.72
N ALA A 54 0.72 -16.20 -7.70
CA ALA A 54 1.33 -15.12 -8.46
C ALA A 54 0.25 -14.37 -9.25
N LEU A 55 0.31 -13.04 -9.22
CA LEU A 55 -0.57 -12.21 -10.02
C LEU A 55 0.08 -11.93 -11.38
N PRO A 56 -0.73 -11.68 -12.44
CA PRO A 56 -0.21 -11.18 -13.71
C PRO A 56 0.54 -9.87 -13.51
N GLU A 57 1.68 -9.72 -14.20
CA GLU A 57 2.51 -8.51 -14.08
C GLU A 57 1.70 -7.22 -14.32
N PRO A 58 1.91 -6.17 -13.51
CA PRO A 58 1.19 -4.92 -13.66
C PRO A 58 1.42 -4.27 -15.03
N ARG A 59 0.35 -3.74 -15.61
CA ARG A 59 0.44 -2.92 -16.81
C ARG A 59 0.80 -1.49 -16.42
N GLU A 60 1.97 -1.04 -16.84
CA GLU A 60 2.44 0.35 -16.64
C GLU A 60 1.94 1.32 -17.71
N LYS A 61 1.27 0.82 -18.75
CA LYS A 61 0.71 1.61 -19.84
C LYS A 61 -0.75 1.19 -20.06
N GLY A 62 -1.65 2.16 -19.97
CA GLY A 62 -3.07 2.00 -20.28
C GLY A 62 -3.51 2.94 -21.40
N ASP A 63 -4.76 2.79 -21.81
CA ASP A 63 -5.36 3.57 -22.90
C ASP A 63 -6.10 4.83 -22.40
N VAL A 64 -6.34 4.92 -21.08
CA VAL A 64 -7.03 6.04 -20.43
C VAL A 64 -6.00 6.96 -19.78
N SER A 65 -6.10 8.26 -20.06
CA SER A 65 -5.23 9.27 -19.44
C SER A 65 -5.59 9.52 -17.97
N VAL A 66 -4.66 10.06 -17.19
CA VAL A 66 -4.95 10.45 -15.79
C VAL A 66 -6.04 11.53 -15.75
N GLU A 67 -6.02 12.48 -16.69
CA GLU A 67 -7.02 13.54 -16.82
C GLU A 67 -8.41 12.99 -17.12
N GLU A 68 -8.49 12.00 -18.01
CA GLU A 68 -9.74 11.32 -18.34
C GLU A 68 -10.28 10.56 -17.13
N ALA A 69 -9.43 9.72 -16.50
CA ALA A 69 -9.82 8.95 -15.32
C ALA A 69 -10.32 9.86 -14.17
N LEU A 70 -9.63 10.99 -13.92
CA LEU A 70 -10.07 11.97 -12.93
C LEU A 70 -11.43 12.60 -13.26
N SER A 71 -11.70 12.85 -14.55
CA SER A 71 -12.94 13.48 -15.01
C SER A 71 -14.13 12.54 -14.91
N THR A 72 -13.94 11.28 -15.28
CA THR A 72 -15.02 10.29 -15.42
C THR A 72 -15.26 9.46 -14.16
N ARG A 73 -14.25 9.26 -13.30
CA ARG A 73 -14.38 8.49 -12.05
C ARG A 73 -15.61 8.88 -11.23
N ARG A 74 -16.42 7.90 -10.87
CA ARG A 74 -17.57 8.03 -9.94
C ARG A 74 -17.56 6.93 -8.89
N SER A 75 -18.24 7.19 -7.77
CA SER A 75 -18.55 6.14 -6.79
C SER A 75 -19.77 5.35 -7.26
N VAL A 76 -19.54 4.14 -7.76
CA VAL A 76 -20.59 3.24 -8.24
C VAL A 76 -20.89 2.21 -7.16
N ARG A 77 -22.18 1.95 -6.93
CA ARG A 77 -22.68 1.11 -5.83
C ARG A 77 -23.51 -0.09 -6.31
N VAL A 78 -23.71 -0.21 -7.62
CA VAL A 78 -24.51 -1.27 -8.23
C VAL A 78 -23.66 -1.92 -9.30
N TYR A 79 -23.50 -3.24 -9.19
CA TYR A 79 -22.63 -4.01 -10.05
C TYR A 79 -23.43 -5.00 -10.90
N ALA A 80 -22.92 -5.28 -12.09
CA ALA A 80 -23.41 -6.40 -12.89
C ALA A 80 -22.99 -7.72 -12.24
N ASP A 81 -23.85 -8.75 -12.36
CA ASP A 81 -23.56 -10.11 -11.91
C ASP A 81 -22.61 -10.82 -12.89
N VAL A 82 -21.35 -10.39 -12.88
CA VAL A 82 -20.26 -10.95 -13.69
C VAL A 82 -19.00 -11.06 -12.83
N PRO A 83 -18.18 -12.11 -13.02
CA PRO A 83 -16.94 -12.27 -12.27
C PRO A 83 -15.95 -11.14 -12.59
N LEU A 84 -15.09 -10.82 -11.63
CA LEU A 84 -13.92 -9.97 -11.83
C LEU A 84 -12.78 -10.82 -12.40
N ALA A 85 -12.05 -10.31 -13.40
CA ALA A 85 -10.85 -11.00 -13.90
C ALA A 85 -9.71 -10.92 -12.87
N LEU A 86 -8.90 -11.98 -12.75
CA LEU A 86 -7.75 -11.99 -11.85
C LEU A 86 -6.73 -10.89 -12.22
N ASP A 87 -6.53 -10.65 -13.51
CA ASP A 87 -5.71 -9.55 -14.04
C ASP A 87 -6.18 -8.17 -13.54
N ASP A 88 -7.49 -7.92 -13.51
CA ASP A 88 -8.03 -6.65 -13.00
C ASP A 88 -7.82 -6.55 -11.49
N ALA A 89 -8.05 -7.65 -10.76
CA ALA A 89 -7.80 -7.69 -9.32
C ALA A 89 -6.32 -7.39 -9.00
N GLY A 90 -5.39 -8.04 -9.70
CA GLY A 90 -3.95 -7.82 -9.56
C GLY A 90 -3.53 -6.39 -9.88
N GLN A 91 -4.07 -5.82 -10.97
CA GLN A 91 -3.84 -4.44 -11.36
C GLN A 91 -4.34 -3.44 -10.30
N LEU A 92 -5.52 -3.67 -9.72
CA LEU A 92 -6.09 -2.82 -8.67
C LEU A 92 -5.29 -2.91 -7.36
N LEU A 93 -4.84 -4.10 -6.98
CA LEU A 93 -3.97 -4.30 -5.82
C LEU A 93 -2.62 -3.58 -6.01
N TRP A 94 -2.04 -3.65 -7.21
CA TRP A 94 -0.84 -2.89 -7.56
C TRP A 94 -1.08 -1.39 -7.53
N ALA A 95 -2.20 -0.89 -8.06
CA ALA A 95 -2.54 0.53 -7.96
C ALA A 95 -2.65 1.00 -6.50
N ALA A 96 -3.15 0.16 -5.59
CA ALA A 96 -3.23 0.49 -4.17
C ALA A 96 -1.84 0.61 -3.50
N GLN A 97 -0.98 -0.40 -3.64
CA GLN A 97 0.29 -0.52 -2.89
C GLN A 97 1.43 -1.28 -3.61
N GLY A 98 1.38 -1.42 -4.93
CA GLY A 98 2.40 -2.10 -5.73
C GLY A 98 3.75 -1.38 -5.75
N ILE A 99 4.84 -2.11 -5.99
CA ILE A 99 6.20 -1.53 -6.13
C ILE A 99 6.36 -0.88 -7.51
N THR A 100 7.05 0.26 -7.55
CA THR A 100 7.33 1.04 -8.77
C THR A 100 8.83 1.20 -9.07
N ASP A 101 9.72 0.82 -8.15
CA ASP A 101 11.17 0.77 -8.39
C ASP A 101 11.93 -0.16 -7.42
N ASP A 102 13.22 -0.38 -7.70
CA ASP A 102 14.12 -1.25 -6.92
C ASP A 102 14.35 -0.78 -5.47
N ARG A 103 13.96 0.46 -5.12
CA ARG A 103 14.05 0.98 -3.75
C ARG A 103 12.86 0.56 -2.91
N GLY A 104 11.88 -0.12 -3.52
CA GLY A 104 10.64 -0.54 -2.87
C GLY A 104 9.62 0.58 -2.73
N TYR A 105 9.75 1.66 -3.51
CA TYR A 105 8.72 2.70 -3.53
C TYR A 105 7.41 2.17 -4.09
N ARG A 106 6.32 2.73 -3.59
CA ARG A 106 4.96 2.29 -3.92
C ARG A 106 4.27 3.24 -4.89
N THR A 107 3.20 2.75 -5.50
CA THR A 107 2.23 3.56 -6.26
C THR A 107 1.58 4.67 -5.43
N ALA A 108 1.45 4.49 -4.11
CA ALA A 108 0.97 5.52 -3.19
C ALA A 108 2.12 6.13 -2.34
N PRO A 109 2.15 7.45 -2.11
CA PRO A 109 3.14 8.07 -1.25
C PRO A 109 2.89 7.76 0.23
N SER A 110 3.98 7.53 0.97
CA SER A 110 3.95 7.19 2.40
C SER A 110 4.87 8.08 3.22
N ALA A 111 4.44 8.45 4.43
CA ALA A 111 5.22 9.28 5.33
C ALA A 111 6.53 8.58 5.73
N GLY A 112 7.65 9.10 5.23
CA GLY A 112 8.97 8.53 5.49
C GLY A 112 9.23 7.19 4.82
N GLY A 113 8.41 6.78 3.85
CA GLY A 113 8.54 5.48 3.16
C GLY A 113 8.33 4.29 4.09
N LEU A 114 7.45 4.42 5.09
CA LEU A 114 7.24 3.40 6.12
C LEU A 114 6.17 2.36 5.75
N TYR A 115 5.29 2.70 4.79
CA TYR A 115 4.29 1.81 4.19
C TYR A 115 3.51 0.99 5.24
N PRO A 116 2.72 1.65 6.10
CA PRO A 116 1.92 1.00 7.13
C PRO A 116 0.77 0.16 6.57
N LEU A 117 0.35 0.36 5.33
CA LEU A 117 -0.84 -0.28 4.79
C LEU A 117 -0.63 -1.76 4.49
N GLU A 118 -1.67 -2.54 4.73
CA GLU A 118 -1.83 -3.94 4.35
C GLU A 118 -3.07 -4.04 3.47
N VAL A 119 -2.97 -4.67 2.30
CA VAL A 119 -4.08 -4.75 1.35
C VAL A 119 -4.54 -6.20 1.24
N TYR A 120 -5.84 -6.40 1.39
CA TYR A 120 -6.48 -7.70 1.27
C TYR A 120 -7.51 -7.69 0.13
N LEU A 121 -7.72 -8.85 -0.49
CA LEU A 121 -8.79 -9.11 -1.44
C LEU A 121 -9.74 -10.13 -0.82
N VAL A 122 -10.99 -9.73 -0.58
CA VAL A 122 -12.09 -10.65 -0.27
C VAL A 122 -12.74 -11.03 -1.59
N ALA A 123 -12.38 -12.19 -2.12
CA ALA A 123 -12.83 -12.71 -3.40
C ALA A 123 -14.05 -13.61 -3.22
N GLY A 124 -15.15 -13.32 -3.92
CA GLY A 124 -16.32 -14.19 -3.99
C GLY A 124 -16.54 -14.78 -5.38
N SER A 125 -16.40 -13.94 -6.42
CA SER A 125 -16.54 -14.33 -7.84
C SER A 125 -15.42 -13.71 -8.66
N VAL A 126 -14.23 -14.29 -8.59
CA VAL A 126 -13.05 -13.89 -9.37
C VAL A 126 -12.66 -15.05 -10.29
N THR A 127 -12.44 -14.77 -11.58
CA THR A 127 -12.05 -15.79 -12.55
C THR A 127 -10.72 -16.43 -12.15
N ASP A 128 -10.66 -17.77 -12.20
CA ASP A 128 -9.48 -18.58 -11.85
C ASP A 128 -8.95 -18.39 -10.42
N LEU A 129 -9.80 -17.90 -9.51
CA LEU A 129 -9.47 -17.73 -8.10
C LEU A 129 -10.59 -18.28 -7.22
N GLU A 130 -10.25 -19.20 -6.31
CA GLU A 130 -11.22 -19.71 -5.34
C GLU A 130 -11.75 -18.59 -4.43
N ALA A 131 -13.01 -18.71 -4.00
CA ALA A 131 -13.54 -17.78 -3.01
C ALA A 131 -12.74 -17.86 -1.70
N GLY A 132 -12.43 -16.69 -1.13
CA GLY A 132 -11.58 -16.58 0.03
C GLY A 132 -11.12 -15.16 0.35
N ILE A 133 -10.28 -15.06 1.35
CA ILE A 133 -9.58 -13.85 1.75
C ILE A 133 -8.12 -14.04 1.41
N TYR A 134 -7.56 -13.03 0.75
CA TYR A 134 -6.21 -13.07 0.23
C TYR A 134 -5.43 -11.84 0.68
N HIS A 135 -4.23 -12.03 1.22
CA HIS A 135 -3.32 -10.96 1.59
C HIS A 135 -2.39 -10.65 0.43
N TYR A 136 -2.37 -9.40 -0.03
CA TYR A 136 -1.49 -8.96 -1.11
C TYR A 136 -0.06 -8.73 -0.61
N ARG A 137 0.90 -9.34 -1.30
CA ARG A 137 2.34 -9.18 -1.09
C ARG A 137 2.91 -8.37 -2.24
N PRO A 138 3.12 -7.06 -2.05
CA PRO A 138 3.53 -6.19 -3.14
C PRO A 138 4.99 -6.37 -3.58
N GLY A 139 5.83 -7.06 -2.78
CA GLY A 139 7.22 -7.35 -3.13
C GLY A 139 7.35 -8.32 -4.29
N GLU A 140 6.64 -9.43 -4.18
CA GLU A 140 6.65 -10.54 -5.13
C GLU A 140 5.47 -10.49 -6.10
N HIS A 141 4.66 -9.44 -6.03
CA HIS A 141 3.41 -9.27 -6.78
C HIS A 141 2.53 -10.53 -6.75
N LEU A 142 2.18 -10.97 -5.54
CA LEU A 142 1.36 -12.17 -5.32
C LEU A 142 0.30 -11.96 -4.26
N ILE A 143 -0.64 -12.88 -4.17
CA ILE A 143 -1.61 -12.97 -3.09
C ILE A 143 -1.45 -14.28 -2.32
N ILE A 144 -1.61 -14.23 -0.99
CA ILE A 144 -1.58 -15.42 -0.13
C ILE A 144 -2.97 -15.65 0.43
N ARG A 145 -3.54 -16.85 0.28
CA ARG A 145 -4.82 -17.17 0.91
C ARG A 145 -4.65 -17.20 2.43
N VAL A 146 -5.46 -16.42 3.13
CA VAL A 146 -5.50 -16.37 4.61
C VAL A 146 -6.84 -16.81 5.18
N GLY A 147 -7.85 -17.00 4.31
CA GLY A 147 -9.15 -17.55 4.69
C GLY A 147 -9.86 -18.17 3.50
N ALA A 148 -10.55 -19.29 3.74
CA ALA A 148 -11.33 -19.98 2.72
C ALA A 148 -12.82 -19.61 2.77
N GLY A 149 -13.48 -19.79 1.62
CA GLY A 149 -14.91 -19.62 1.43
C GLY A 149 -15.32 -18.19 1.08
N ASP A 150 -16.53 -18.04 0.53
CA ASP A 150 -17.10 -16.74 0.23
C ASP A 150 -17.45 -16.00 1.54
N ARG A 151 -16.80 -14.85 1.77
CA ARG A 151 -16.98 -14.03 2.98
C ARG A 151 -17.77 -12.74 2.72
N ARG A 152 -18.29 -12.55 1.50
CA ARG A 152 -18.99 -11.31 1.11
C ARG A 152 -20.20 -11.01 2.00
N ALA A 153 -21.01 -12.02 2.34
CA ALA A 153 -22.16 -11.83 3.21
C ALA A 153 -21.77 -11.38 4.63
N GLY A 154 -20.71 -11.96 5.20
CA GLY A 154 -20.18 -11.55 6.50
C GLY A 154 -19.60 -10.14 6.45
N LEU A 155 -18.84 -9.82 5.40
CA LEU A 155 -18.28 -8.49 5.22
C LEU A 155 -19.37 -7.42 5.00
N GLN A 156 -20.45 -7.75 4.30
CA GLN A 156 -21.61 -6.88 4.14
C GLN A 156 -22.28 -6.59 5.49
N ALA A 157 -22.46 -7.61 6.34
CA ALA A 157 -23.03 -7.43 7.67
C ALA A 157 -22.18 -6.45 8.49
N ALA A 158 -20.86 -6.67 8.52
CA ALA A 158 -19.89 -5.79 9.16
C ALA A 158 -19.89 -4.36 8.58
N ALA A 159 -20.19 -4.22 7.29
CA ALA A 159 -20.36 -2.93 6.63
C ALA A 159 -21.74 -2.28 6.86
N ILE A 160 -22.40 -2.55 8.00
CA ILE A 160 -23.71 -2.00 8.35
C ILE A 160 -24.75 -2.35 7.26
N ASN A 161 -24.67 -3.57 6.74
CA ASN A 161 -25.53 -4.11 5.68
C ASN A 161 -25.52 -3.31 4.37
N GLN A 162 -24.45 -2.57 4.08
CA GLN A 162 -24.30 -1.88 2.79
C GLN A 162 -24.14 -2.90 1.66
N THR A 163 -25.20 -3.07 0.86
CA THR A 163 -25.28 -4.08 -0.22
C THR A 163 -24.13 -4.05 -1.23
N PRO A 164 -23.49 -2.91 -1.58
CA PRO A 164 -22.38 -2.93 -2.54
C PRO A 164 -21.24 -3.86 -2.13
N VAL A 165 -21.02 -4.07 -0.82
CA VAL A 165 -19.97 -4.96 -0.29
C VAL A 165 -20.28 -6.44 -0.55
N GLY A 166 -21.56 -6.82 -0.48
CA GLY A 166 -22.00 -8.19 -0.72
C GLY A 166 -22.26 -8.50 -2.20
N ASP A 167 -22.74 -7.52 -2.94
CA ASP A 167 -23.14 -7.65 -4.35
C ASP A 167 -21.93 -7.68 -5.29
N ALA A 168 -20.82 -7.03 -4.92
CA ALA A 168 -19.62 -7.02 -5.74
C ALA A 168 -18.99 -8.42 -5.86
N PRO A 169 -18.33 -8.74 -6.99
CA PRO A 169 -17.58 -9.99 -7.14
C PRO A 169 -16.40 -10.09 -6.18
N ALA A 170 -15.79 -8.96 -5.81
CA ALA A 170 -14.73 -8.90 -4.80
C ALA A 170 -14.73 -7.56 -4.07
N THR A 171 -14.10 -7.53 -2.89
CA THR A 171 -13.86 -6.30 -2.12
C THR A 171 -12.38 -6.19 -1.76
N ILE A 172 -11.75 -5.07 -2.11
CA ILE A 172 -10.41 -4.72 -1.61
C ILE A 172 -10.58 -4.11 -0.22
N VAL A 173 -9.85 -4.62 0.77
CA VAL A 173 -9.81 -4.08 2.11
C VAL A 173 -8.44 -3.46 2.34
N ILE A 174 -8.41 -2.16 2.60
CA ILE A 174 -7.21 -1.43 3.00
C ILE A 174 -7.20 -1.42 4.52
N ALA A 175 -6.21 -2.07 5.11
CA ALA A 175 -5.92 -2.04 6.53
C ALA A 175 -4.55 -1.39 6.77
N ALA A 176 -4.18 -1.21 8.04
CA ALA A 176 -2.87 -0.70 8.41
C ALA A 176 -2.35 -1.36 9.66
N VAL A 177 -1.01 -1.43 9.78
CA VAL A 177 -0.28 -1.70 11.01
C VAL A 177 0.23 -0.34 11.53
N PRO A 178 -0.53 0.39 12.38
CA PRO A 178 -0.27 1.80 12.64
C PRO A 178 1.09 2.07 13.29
N VAL A 179 1.58 1.10 14.08
CA VAL A 179 2.86 1.19 14.79
C VAL A 179 4.05 1.40 13.84
N ARG A 180 3.97 0.94 12.58
CA ARG A 180 5.03 1.18 11.57
C ARG A 180 5.29 2.67 11.37
N THR A 181 4.24 3.50 11.44
CA THR A 181 4.33 4.94 11.26
C THR A 181 4.39 5.69 12.59
N THR A 182 3.61 5.27 13.60
CA THR A 182 3.55 5.98 14.89
C THR A 182 4.83 5.81 15.72
N ALA A 183 5.60 4.74 15.52
CA ALA A 183 6.91 4.58 16.18
C ALA A 183 7.88 5.74 15.85
N LYS A 184 7.80 6.29 14.64
CA LYS A 184 8.64 7.43 14.20
C LYS A 184 8.00 8.79 14.50
N TYR A 185 6.68 8.90 14.32
CA TYR A 185 5.97 10.19 14.32
C TYR A 185 5.07 10.42 15.54
N GLY A 186 5.10 9.52 16.53
CA GLY A 186 4.21 9.55 17.70
C GLY A 186 2.74 9.49 17.31
N GLU A 187 1.88 10.12 18.13
CA GLU A 187 0.43 10.20 17.91
C GLU A 187 0.07 10.81 16.55
N ARG A 188 0.88 11.75 16.05
CA ARG A 188 0.68 12.36 14.73
C ARG A 188 0.77 11.34 13.60
N GLY A 189 1.53 10.25 13.81
CA GLY A 189 1.68 9.17 12.83
C GLY A 189 0.35 8.60 12.35
N MET A 190 -0.68 8.55 13.20
CA MET A 190 -2.00 8.06 12.80
C MET A 190 -2.64 8.93 11.71
N ARG A 191 -2.41 10.25 11.73
CA ARG A 191 -2.90 11.15 10.67
C ARG A 191 -2.28 10.81 9.32
N TYR A 192 -1.02 10.41 9.31
CA TYR A 192 -0.33 10.00 8.09
C TYR A 192 -0.83 8.65 7.56
N VAL A 193 -1.15 7.71 8.46
CA VAL A 193 -1.78 6.43 8.09
C VAL A 193 -3.11 6.68 7.35
N TYR A 194 -3.97 7.55 7.89
CA TYR A 194 -5.25 7.87 7.24
C TYR A 194 -5.07 8.59 5.89
N MET A 195 -4.11 9.53 5.79
CA MET A 195 -3.80 10.20 4.53
C MET A 195 -3.33 9.19 3.46
N GLU A 196 -2.46 8.26 3.84
CA GLU A 196 -1.95 7.21 2.94
C GLU A 196 -3.07 6.28 2.47
N ALA A 197 -4.01 5.90 3.35
CA ALA A 197 -5.19 5.13 2.95
C ALA A 197 -6.04 5.87 1.90
N GLY A 198 -6.16 7.20 2.03
CA GLY A 198 -6.80 8.05 1.02
C GLY A 198 -6.07 8.06 -0.32
N HIS A 199 -4.73 8.12 -0.31
CA HIS A 199 -3.94 8.03 -1.54
C HIS A 199 -4.12 6.67 -2.24
N ALA A 200 -4.02 5.58 -1.49
CA ALA A 200 -4.18 4.23 -2.03
C ALA A 200 -5.61 4.03 -2.58
N ALA A 201 -6.62 4.51 -1.88
CA ALA A 201 -8.01 4.42 -2.33
C ALA A 201 -8.27 5.22 -3.62
N GLU A 202 -7.72 6.43 -3.76
CA GLU A 202 -7.87 7.20 -5.00
C GLU A 202 -7.13 6.53 -6.17
N ASN A 203 -5.96 5.93 -5.95
CA ASN A 203 -5.30 5.13 -6.99
C ASN A 203 -6.20 3.97 -7.46
N VAL A 204 -6.86 3.25 -6.54
CA VAL A 204 -7.81 2.17 -6.89
C VAL A 204 -8.97 2.72 -7.71
N TYR A 205 -9.52 3.87 -7.35
CA TYR A 205 -10.57 4.52 -8.14
C TYR A 205 -10.13 4.83 -9.57
N LEU A 206 -8.97 5.46 -9.74
CA LEU A 206 -8.46 5.85 -11.06
C LEU A 206 -8.11 4.62 -11.90
N GLN A 207 -7.53 3.60 -11.28
CA GLN A 207 -7.22 2.35 -11.94
C GLN A 207 -8.49 1.59 -12.33
N ALA A 208 -9.53 1.60 -11.48
CA ALA A 208 -10.82 0.99 -11.80
C ALA A 208 -11.45 1.67 -13.03
N GLU A 209 -11.46 3.01 -13.05
CA GLU A 209 -11.94 3.78 -14.21
C GLU A 209 -11.19 3.40 -15.49
N ALA A 210 -9.85 3.36 -15.44
CA ALA A 210 -9.02 2.96 -16.58
C ALA A 210 -9.26 1.52 -17.07
N LEU A 211 -9.85 0.66 -16.25
CA LEU A 211 -10.17 -0.74 -16.56
C LEU A 211 -11.64 -0.95 -16.97
N ASP A 212 -12.47 0.10 -17.07
CA ASP A 212 -13.94 -0.01 -17.16
C ASP A 212 -14.50 -0.86 -15.99
N ARG A 213 -13.97 -0.62 -14.78
CA ARG A 213 -14.43 -1.20 -13.52
C ARG A 213 -14.95 -0.10 -12.62
N ALA A 214 -15.76 -0.51 -11.66
CA ALA A 214 -16.51 0.36 -10.80
C ALA A 214 -16.22 0.02 -9.35
N THR A 215 -16.10 1.05 -8.51
CA THR A 215 -15.83 0.88 -7.08
C THR A 215 -16.46 2.02 -6.27
N VAL A 216 -16.51 1.83 -4.96
CA VAL A 216 -16.86 2.85 -3.99
C VAL A 216 -16.07 2.62 -2.70
N VAL A 217 -15.58 3.70 -2.09
CA VAL A 217 -15.04 3.65 -0.73
C VAL A 217 -16.19 3.57 0.28
N ILE A 218 -16.14 2.55 1.12
CA ILE A 218 -16.97 2.38 2.30
C ILE A 218 -16.09 2.62 3.53
N GLY A 219 -16.38 3.72 4.25
CA GLY A 219 -15.70 4.08 5.50
C GLY A 219 -16.55 3.87 6.75
N ALA A 220 -17.81 3.43 6.60
CA ALA A 220 -18.70 3.11 7.71
C ALA A 220 -18.85 1.59 7.79
N PHE A 221 -18.27 0.99 8.82
CA PHE A 221 -18.32 -0.43 9.14
C PHE A 221 -17.98 -0.62 10.63
N ASP A 222 -18.32 -1.76 11.19
CA ASP A 222 -17.84 -2.18 12.51
C ASP A 222 -16.41 -2.72 12.37
N GLU A 223 -15.45 -2.08 13.04
CA GLU A 223 -14.02 -2.43 12.94
C GLU A 223 -13.75 -3.85 13.45
N ASP A 224 -14.38 -4.25 14.55
CA ASP A 224 -14.15 -5.54 15.19
C ASP A 224 -14.75 -6.67 14.35
N GLU A 225 -15.94 -6.47 13.78
CA GLU A 225 -16.55 -7.44 12.87
C GLU A 225 -15.72 -7.60 11.58
N VAL A 226 -15.21 -6.51 11.00
CA VAL A 226 -14.33 -6.62 9.81
C VAL A 226 -13.05 -7.39 10.15
N ARG A 227 -12.45 -7.13 11.32
CA ARG A 227 -11.27 -7.86 11.79
C ARG A 227 -11.55 -9.35 11.95
N GLU A 228 -12.71 -9.71 12.51
CA GLU A 228 -13.13 -11.09 12.67
C GLU A 228 -13.34 -11.78 11.31
N VAL A 229 -14.10 -11.14 10.40
CA VAL A 229 -14.37 -11.69 9.07
C VAL A 229 -13.08 -11.99 8.32
N LEU A 230 -12.11 -11.07 8.36
CA LEU A 230 -10.84 -11.21 7.66
C LEU A 230 -9.77 -12.02 8.44
N ALA A 231 -10.04 -12.38 9.70
CA ALA A 231 -9.05 -12.90 10.64
C ALA A 231 -7.77 -12.04 10.72
N LEU A 232 -7.95 -10.71 10.80
CA LEU A 232 -6.83 -9.77 10.82
C LEU A 232 -5.94 -9.96 12.07
N PRO A 233 -4.62 -9.78 11.95
CA PRO A 233 -3.74 -9.74 13.10
C PRO A 233 -4.15 -8.66 14.11
N GLU A 234 -3.92 -8.89 15.39
CA GLU A 234 -4.39 -8.01 16.47
C GLU A 234 -3.95 -6.55 16.31
N ASN A 235 -2.76 -6.32 15.74
CA ASN A 235 -2.16 -5.01 15.51
C ASN A 235 -2.55 -4.36 14.18
N THR A 236 -3.52 -4.92 13.46
CA THR A 236 -3.96 -4.47 12.14
C THR A 236 -5.36 -3.86 12.20
N THR A 237 -5.50 -2.61 11.77
CA THR A 237 -6.75 -1.85 11.78
C THR A 237 -7.30 -1.71 10.36
N PRO A 238 -8.51 -2.19 10.04
CA PRO A 238 -9.15 -1.92 8.75
C PRO A 238 -9.51 -0.44 8.63
N LEU A 239 -9.31 0.14 7.44
CA LEU A 239 -9.49 1.57 7.18
C LEU A 239 -10.54 1.84 6.11
N TYR A 240 -10.53 1.07 5.02
CA TYR A 240 -11.52 1.16 3.94
C TYR A 240 -11.90 -0.21 3.41
N LEU A 241 -13.17 -0.35 3.03
CA LEU A 241 -13.65 -1.39 2.13
C LEU A 241 -13.92 -0.77 0.76
N MET A 242 -13.46 -1.43 -0.29
CA MET A 242 -13.62 -1.00 -1.67
C MET A 242 -14.16 -2.18 -2.48
N PRO A 243 -15.48 -2.43 -2.47
CA PRO A 243 -16.09 -3.36 -3.42
C PRO A 243 -15.73 -2.97 -4.85
N VAL A 244 -15.39 -3.95 -5.68
CA VAL A 244 -15.03 -3.74 -7.08
C VAL A 244 -15.81 -4.71 -7.95
N GLY A 245 -16.37 -4.20 -9.03
CA GLY A 245 -17.06 -4.99 -10.04
C GLY A 245 -17.22 -4.22 -11.33
N ARG A 246 -18.06 -4.73 -12.23
CA ARG A 246 -18.46 -3.99 -13.44
C ARG A 246 -19.72 -3.19 -13.15
N SER A 247 -19.80 -1.95 -13.62
CA SER A 247 -21.04 -1.16 -13.52
C SER A 247 -22.17 -1.78 -14.37
N VAL A 248 -23.41 -1.56 -13.96
CA VAL A 248 -24.57 -1.88 -14.80
C VAL A 248 -24.70 -0.82 -15.90
N PRO A 249 -24.82 -1.19 -17.19
CA PRO A 249 -25.01 -0.22 -18.27
C PRO A 249 -26.22 0.71 -18.00
N GLY A 250 -26.04 2.02 -18.14
CA GLY A 250 -27.13 3.02 -18.11
C GLY A 250 -27.36 3.74 -16.78
N ASN A 251 -26.60 3.45 -15.72
CA ASN A 251 -26.61 4.21 -14.46
C ASN A 251 -25.29 4.98 -14.30
N GLY A 252 -25.19 6.14 -14.96
CA GLY A 252 -24.09 7.11 -14.81
C GLY A 252 -24.57 8.40 -14.16
#